data_AF-A0A8X6L066-F1
#
_entry.id   AF-A0A8X6L066-F1
#
_cell.length_a   1.000
_cell.length_b   1.000
_cell.length_c   1.000
_cell.angle_alpha   90.00
_cell.angle_beta   90.00
_cell.angle_gamma   90.00
#
_symmetry.space_group_name_H-M   'P 1'
#
loop_
_entity.id
_entity.type
_entity.pdbx_description
1 polymer ?
#
loop_
_entity_poly.entity_id
_entity_poly.type
_entity_poly.pdbx_seq_one_letter_code
_entity_poly.pdbx_strand_id
1 'polypeptide(L)'
;MSPVLWQSLANRIELINVPSSSTEETYVLKDALMISTVFIENVSHITCHRYFEQKDFSRKFIPGTCVMNENCWLELAQIRKRITESAMSMVFDCIFRKLLLNEVSKITPNVVVNTDISEVESVLTTSLIELFYEYLGSSITDVFECFGCTQEYANQLGHECVTMDHETRLRLYGDLAFFEMNFEQLIQDFIQRNIQMLNYLNPMFVNKWDMLSIFDSAKSMYIASDPNRLY
;
A
#
# COMPACT_ATOMS: atom_id res chain seq x y z
N MET A 1 -6.64 -19.14 5.36
CA MET A 1 -5.40 -18.36 5.50
C MET A 1 -5.72 -17.17 6.39
N SER A 2 -4.90 -16.84 7.39
CA SER A 2 -5.17 -15.68 8.24
C SER A 2 -4.90 -14.38 7.47
N PRO A 3 -5.57 -13.26 7.80
CA PRO A 3 -5.30 -11.96 7.16
C PRO A 3 -3.82 -11.56 7.22
N VAL A 4 -3.14 -11.88 8.33
CA VAL A 4 -1.72 -11.59 8.51
C VAL A 4 -0.83 -12.41 7.57
N LEU A 5 -1.15 -13.69 7.36
CA LEU A 5 -0.42 -14.53 6.40
C LEU A 5 -0.67 -14.07 4.96
N TRP A 6 -1.89 -13.64 4.64
CA TRP A 6 -2.20 -13.04 3.34
C TRP A 6 -1.40 -11.76 3.11
N GLN A 7 -1.34 -10.86 4.10
CA GLN A 7 -0.53 -9.64 4.00
C GLN A 7 0.95 -9.96 3.77
N SER A 8 1.50 -10.90 4.55
CA SER A 8 2.90 -11.32 4.40
C SER A 8 3.17 -11.91 3.02
N LEU A 9 2.24 -12.70 2.47
CA LEU A 9 2.33 -13.23 1.11
C LEU A 9 2.18 -12.11 0.05
N ALA A 10 1.19 -11.23 0.18
CA ALA A 10 0.91 -10.14 -0.74
C ALA A 10 2.11 -9.20 -0.90
N ASN A 11 2.76 -8.86 0.21
CA ASN A 11 4.00 -8.06 0.22
C ASN A 11 5.14 -8.74 -0.55
N ARG A 12 5.19 -10.07 -0.53
CA ARG A 12 6.24 -10.85 -1.23
C ARG A 12 5.91 -11.11 -2.69
N ILE A 13 4.63 -11.18 -3.05
CA ILE A 13 4.20 -11.31 -4.45
C ILE A 13 4.78 -10.20 -5.32
N GLU A 14 4.79 -8.97 -4.81
CA GLU A 14 5.36 -7.87 -5.57
C GLU A 14 6.88 -7.95 -5.69
N LEU A 15 7.59 -8.48 -4.68
CA LEU A 15 9.06 -8.47 -4.65
C LEU A 15 9.71 -9.63 -5.39
N ILE A 16 9.06 -10.79 -5.44
CA ILE A 16 9.61 -11.98 -6.08
C ILE A 16 9.47 -11.85 -7.60
N ASN A 17 10.57 -11.52 -8.26
CA ASN A 17 10.67 -11.53 -9.71
C ASN A 17 10.98 -12.94 -10.22
N VAL A 18 9.97 -13.62 -10.75
CA VAL A 18 10.17 -14.82 -11.58
C VAL A 18 10.26 -14.37 -13.04
N PRO A 19 11.27 -14.80 -13.84
CA PRO A 19 12.32 -15.78 -13.57
C PRO A 19 13.70 -15.09 -13.55
N SER A 20 13.96 -14.14 -12.64
CA SER A 20 15.08 -13.21 -12.88
C SER A 20 16.43 -13.56 -12.25
N SER A 21 16.60 -14.68 -11.53
CA SER A 21 17.90 -14.99 -10.95
C SER A 21 18.18 -16.49 -10.95
N SER A 22 19.36 -16.88 -11.41
CA SER A 22 19.92 -18.25 -11.29
C SER A 22 20.21 -18.66 -9.83
N THR A 23 19.56 -18.00 -8.88
CA THR A 23 19.80 -18.08 -7.44
C THR A 23 18.48 -18.43 -6.75
N GLU A 24 18.50 -19.49 -5.95
CA GLU A 24 17.36 -19.85 -5.13
C GLU A 24 17.19 -18.80 -4.03
N GLU A 25 16.18 -17.95 -4.18
CA GLU A 25 15.80 -16.99 -3.15
C GLU A 25 14.79 -17.63 -2.20
N THR A 26 14.93 -17.36 -0.90
CA THR A 26 14.00 -17.85 0.12
C THR A 26 13.55 -16.70 1.01
N TYR A 27 12.24 -16.56 1.14
CA TYR A 27 11.57 -15.55 1.94
C TYR A 27 10.81 -16.23 3.07
N VAL A 28 11.09 -15.83 4.31
CA VAL A 28 10.32 -16.27 5.47
C VAL A 28 9.03 -15.45 5.53
N LEU A 29 7.89 -16.13 5.51
CA LEU A 29 6.60 -15.58 5.91
C LEU A 29 6.39 -15.82 7.41
N LYS A 30 5.32 -15.26 7.96
CA LYS A 30 4.95 -15.45 9.37
C LYS A 30 4.74 -16.94 9.74
N ASP A 31 5.00 -17.28 11.00
CA ASP A 31 4.68 -18.58 11.63
C ASP A 31 5.24 -19.81 10.90
N ALA A 32 6.52 -19.72 10.53
CA ALA A 32 7.30 -20.81 9.95
C ALA A 32 6.90 -21.28 8.54
N LEU A 33 6.12 -20.47 7.82
CA LEU A 33 5.89 -20.62 6.38
C LEU A 33 7.01 -19.87 5.62
N MET A 34 7.51 -20.44 4.53
CA MET A 34 8.53 -19.83 3.69
C MET A 34 8.13 -19.99 2.23
N ILE A 35 8.48 -19.02 1.39
CA ILE A 35 8.38 -19.09 -0.06
C ILE A 35 9.79 -19.15 -0.62
N SER A 36 10.06 -20.06 -1.53
CA SER A 36 11.32 -20.11 -2.26
C SER A 36 11.12 -20.28 -3.75
N THR A 37 12.09 -19.79 -4.51
CA THR A 37 12.21 -20.07 -5.95
C THR A 37 13.12 -21.29 -6.11
N VAL A 38 12.65 -22.32 -6.81
CA VAL A 38 13.35 -23.57 -7.05
C VAL A 38 13.38 -23.88 -8.54
N PHE A 39 14.50 -24.41 -9.03
CA PHE A 39 14.64 -24.83 -10.42
C PHE A 39 14.37 -26.33 -10.56
N ILE A 40 13.34 -26.68 -11.33
CA ILE A 40 13.01 -28.06 -11.68
C ILE A 40 13.07 -28.16 -13.20
N GLU A 41 13.94 -29.01 -13.73
CA GLU A 41 14.10 -29.22 -15.19
C GLU A 41 14.33 -27.91 -15.97
N ASN A 42 15.15 -27.00 -15.43
CA ASN A 42 15.43 -25.65 -15.97
C ASN A 42 14.22 -24.69 -16.01
N VAL A 43 13.14 -25.01 -15.28
CA VAL A 43 11.97 -24.15 -15.13
C VAL A 43 11.89 -23.65 -13.69
N SER A 44 11.71 -22.35 -13.54
CA SER A 44 11.53 -21.71 -12.22
C SER A 44 10.15 -22.03 -11.67
N HIS A 45 10.12 -22.50 -10.43
CA HIS A 45 8.91 -22.76 -9.67
C HIS A 45 8.97 -22.02 -8.35
N ILE A 46 7.81 -21.58 -7.89
CA ILE A 46 7.64 -21.07 -6.54
C ILE A 46 7.09 -22.19 -5.68
N THR A 47 7.75 -22.40 -4.55
CA THR A 47 7.38 -23.43 -3.59
C THR A 47 7.17 -22.84 -2.22
N CYS A 48 6.17 -23.36 -1.51
CA CYS A 48 5.89 -22.97 -0.13
C CYS A 48 6.35 -24.09 0.79
N HIS A 49 7.24 -23.76 1.72
CA HIS A 49 7.77 -24.68 2.71
C HIS A 49 7.21 -24.33 4.07
N ARG A 50 6.96 -25.35 4.90
CA ARG A 50 6.78 -25.15 6.34
C ARG A 50 8.01 -25.69 7.05
N TYR A 51 8.49 -24.98 8.05
CA TYR A 51 9.42 -25.53 9.02
C TYR A 51 8.79 -25.59 10.41
N PHE A 52 9.33 -26.43 11.27
CA PHE A 52 8.94 -26.47 12.67
C PHE A 52 10.20 -26.52 13.52
N GLU A 53 10.17 -25.78 14.63
CA GLU A 53 11.20 -25.87 15.65
C GLU A 53 10.98 -27.13 16.48
N GLN A 54 12.01 -27.96 16.55
CA GLN A 54 12.02 -29.17 17.35
C GLN A 54 12.36 -28.83 18.81
N LYS A 55 12.14 -29.79 19.72
CA LYS A 55 12.41 -29.60 21.17
C LYS A 55 13.89 -29.31 21.48
N ASP A 56 14.78 -29.64 20.56
CA ASP A 56 16.22 -29.36 20.64
C ASP A 56 16.60 -28.03 19.96
N PHE A 57 15.63 -27.18 19.62
CA PHE A 57 15.79 -25.93 18.89
C PHE A 57 16.31 -26.09 17.45
N SER A 58 16.38 -27.31 16.92
CA SER A 58 16.67 -27.54 15.51
C SER A 58 15.45 -27.25 14.64
N ARG A 59 15.66 -26.79 13.40
CA ARG A 59 14.56 -26.55 12.45
C ARG A 59 14.44 -27.73 11.50
N LYS A 60 13.26 -28.34 11.43
CA LYS A 60 12.93 -29.36 10.43
C LYS A 60 12.11 -28.75 9.32
N PHE A 61 12.64 -28.75 8.10
CA PHE A 61 11.94 -28.32 6.90
C PHE A 61 11.10 -29.48 6.37
N ILE A 62 9.81 -29.24 6.16
CA ILE A 62 8.98 -30.14 5.38
C ILE A 62 9.18 -29.78 3.90
N PRO A 63 9.56 -30.73 3.04
CA PRO A 63 9.65 -30.51 1.60
C PRO A 63 8.36 -29.87 1.12
N GLY A 64 8.49 -28.72 0.45
CA GLY A 64 7.34 -28.02 -0.10
C GLY A 64 6.75 -28.89 -1.20
N THR A 65 5.42 -28.97 -1.26
CA THR A 65 4.75 -29.34 -2.51
C THR A 65 5.07 -28.24 -3.52
N CYS A 66 5.52 -28.56 -4.74
CA CYS A 66 5.70 -27.55 -5.79
C CYS A 66 4.39 -26.76 -5.95
N VAL A 67 4.40 -25.43 -5.78
CA VAL A 67 3.14 -24.68 -5.65
C VAL A 67 2.75 -23.98 -6.93
N MET A 68 3.64 -23.30 -7.66
CA MET A 68 3.24 -22.54 -8.84
C MET A 68 4.40 -22.42 -9.84
N ASN A 69 4.10 -22.55 -11.13
CA ASN A 69 5.02 -22.07 -12.17
C ASN A 69 4.89 -20.53 -12.32
N GLU A 70 5.74 -19.94 -13.14
CA GLU A 70 5.74 -18.50 -13.42
C GLU A 70 4.35 -17.95 -13.81
N ASN A 71 3.64 -18.64 -14.71
CA ASN A 71 2.33 -18.19 -15.17
C ASN A 71 1.31 -18.12 -14.02
N CYS A 72 1.26 -19.15 -13.17
CA CYS A 72 0.40 -19.16 -11.99
C CYS A 72 0.77 -18.06 -11.00
N TRP A 73 2.05 -17.73 -10.86
CA TRP A 73 2.49 -16.63 -10.00
C TRP A 73 2.07 -15.27 -10.53
N LEU A 74 2.26 -15.02 -11.83
CA LEU A 74 1.84 -13.80 -12.49
C LEU A 74 0.31 -13.62 -12.42
N GLU A 75 -0.45 -14.69 -12.59
CA GLU A 75 -1.90 -14.67 -12.41
C GLU A 75 -2.28 -14.32 -10.97
N LEU A 76 -1.62 -14.92 -9.98
CA LEU A 76 -1.85 -14.59 -8.57
C LEU A 76 -1.54 -13.12 -8.27
N ALA A 77 -0.46 -12.57 -8.84
CA ALA A 77 -0.12 -11.15 -8.71
C ALA A 77 -1.20 -10.24 -9.31
N GLN A 78 -1.73 -10.59 -10.48
CA GLN A 78 -2.84 -9.87 -11.09
C GLN A 78 -4.13 -9.94 -10.27
N ILE A 79 -4.45 -11.12 -9.72
CA ILE A 79 -5.62 -11.30 -8.84
C ILE A 79 -5.47 -10.43 -7.59
N ARG A 80 -4.31 -10.45 -6.92
CA ARG A 80 -4.02 -9.61 -5.75
C ARG A 80 -4.22 -8.13 -6.09
N LYS A 81 -3.64 -7.65 -7.19
CA LYS A 81 -3.79 -6.26 -7.64
C LYS A 81 -5.26 -5.88 -7.87
N ARG A 82 -6.03 -6.72 -8.57
CA ARG A 82 -7.47 -6.49 -8.83
C ARG A 82 -8.30 -6.44 -7.55
N ILE A 83 -7.98 -7.30 -6.58
CA ILE A 83 -8.66 -7.30 -5.27
C ILE A 83 -8.35 -6.00 -4.52
N THR A 84 -7.09 -5.58 -4.46
CA THR A 84 -6.69 -4.31 -3.83
C THR A 84 -7.39 -3.13 -4.48
N GLU A 85 -7.34 -2.99 -5.81
CA GLU A 85 -7.98 -1.89 -6.53
C GLU A 85 -9.50 -1.85 -6.30
N SER A 86 -10.15 -3.02 -6.29
CA SER A 86 -11.59 -3.12 -6.00
C SER A 86 -11.90 -2.68 -4.57
N ALA A 87 -11.10 -3.11 -3.60
CA ALA A 87 -11.26 -2.71 -2.21
C ALA A 87 -10.99 -1.20 -2.01
N MET A 88 -9.97 -0.64 -2.65
CA MET A 88 -9.69 0.80 -2.64
C MET A 88 -10.84 1.61 -3.23
N SER A 89 -11.37 1.20 -4.39
CA SER A 89 -12.55 1.83 -5.00
C SER A 89 -13.75 1.77 -4.06
N MET A 90 -13.99 0.64 -3.39
CA MET A 90 -15.06 0.55 -2.39
C MET A 90 -14.86 1.52 -1.23
N VAL A 91 -13.64 1.64 -0.67
CA VAL A 91 -13.34 2.59 0.40
C VAL A 91 -13.58 4.02 -0.08
N PHE A 92 -13.09 4.39 -1.26
CA PHE A 92 -13.30 5.73 -1.79
C PHE A 92 -14.77 6.05 -2.03
N ASP A 93 -15.49 5.18 -2.73
CA ASP A 93 -16.88 5.44 -3.12
C ASP A 93 -17.87 5.28 -1.98
N CYS A 94 -17.70 4.25 -1.14
CA CYS A 94 -18.64 3.92 -0.08
C CYS A 94 -18.36 4.63 1.24
N ILE A 95 -17.10 4.97 1.52
CA ILE A 95 -16.69 5.57 2.80
C ILE A 95 -16.29 7.02 2.59
N PHE A 96 -15.19 7.26 1.87
CA PHE A 96 -14.60 8.59 1.75
C PHE A 96 -15.58 9.64 1.20
N ARG A 97 -16.17 9.39 0.03
CA ARG A 97 -17.10 10.36 -0.60
C ARG A 97 -18.30 10.64 0.28
N LYS A 98 -18.88 9.61 0.91
CA LYS A 98 -20.06 9.76 1.77
C LYS A 98 -19.73 10.59 3.01
N LEU A 99 -18.61 10.28 3.67
CA LEU A 99 -18.14 11.03 4.82
C LEU A 99 -17.87 12.49 4.45
N LEU A 100 -17.15 12.74 3.36
CA LEU A 100 -16.83 14.09 2.89
C LEU A 100 -18.09 14.91 2.63
N LEU A 101 -19.04 14.38 1.85
CA LEU A 101 -20.28 15.09 1.53
C LEU A 101 -21.14 15.32 2.78
N ASN A 102 -21.16 14.37 3.72
CA ASN A 102 -21.87 14.53 4.99
C ASN A 102 -21.26 15.67 5.81
N GLU A 103 -19.94 15.73 5.96
CA GLU A 103 -19.28 16.80 6.71
C GLU A 103 -19.44 18.17 6.05
N VAL A 104 -19.30 18.26 4.71
CA VAL A 104 -19.52 19.51 3.98
C VAL A 104 -20.96 20.02 4.18
N SER A 105 -21.96 19.12 4.12
CA SER A 105 -23.38 19.49 4.28
C SER A 105 -23.73 20.10 5.64
N LYS A 106 -22.93 19.82 6.68
CA LYS A 106 -23.10 20.42 8.00
C LYS A 106 -22.62 21.87 8.05
N ILE A 107 -21.70 22.25 7.17
CA ILE A 107 -21.02 23.55 7.18
C ILE A 107 -21.67 24.51 6.19
N THR A 108 -21.95 24.04 4.97
CA THR A 108 -22.48 24.88 3.90
C THR A 108 -23.87 24.39 3.47
N PRO A 109 -24.91 25.24 3.48
CA PRO A 109 -26.17 24.90 2.82
C PRO A 109 -25.89 24.82 1.32
N ASN A 110 -26.15 23.68 0.68
CA ASN A 110 -25.87 23.41 -0.73
C ASN A 110 -26.26 24.57 -1.67
N VAL A 111 -25.32 25.47 -2.00
CA VAL A 111 -25.49 26.51 -3.01
C VAL A 111 -24.82 26.04 -4.29
N VAL A 112 -25.60 25.81 -5.33
CA VAL A 112 -25.08 25.46 -6.66
C VAL A 112 -24.49 26.74 -7.27
N VAL A 113 -23.16 26.86 -7.28
CA VAL A 113 -22.48 27.98 -7.94
C VAL A 113 -22.33 27.68 -9.43
N ASN A 114 -22.99 28.46 -10.28
CA ASN A 114 -23.03 28.28 -11.74
C ASN A 114 -21.92 29.10 -12.44
N THR A 115 -20.65 28.90 -12.03
CA THR A 115 -19.47 29.56 -12.63
C THR A 115 -18.48 28.53 -13.16
N ASP A 116 -17.48 28.97 -13.94
CA ASP A 116 -16.36 28.14 -14.35
C ASP A 116 -15.58 27.70 -13.11
N ILE A 117 -15.70 26.42 -12.77
CA ILE A 117 -15.12 25.82 -11.55
C ILE A 117 -13.80 25.10 -11.84
N SER A 118 -13.25 25.19 -13.05
CA SER A 118 -12.05 24.43 -13.43
C SER A 118 -10.81 24.77 -12.58
N GLU A 119 -10.61 26.05 -12.27
CA GLU A 119 -9.53 26.49 -11.37
C GLU A 119 -9.73 25.98 -9.94
N VAL A 120 -10.97 26.06 -9.43
CA VAL A 120 -11.33 25.54 -8.09
C VAL A 120 -11.16 24.03 -8.04
N GLU A 121 -11.51 23.33 -9.13
CA GLU A 121 -11.35 21.89 -9.25
C GLU A 121 -9.90 21.47 -9.11
N SER A 122 -8.99 22.16 -9.81
CA SER A 122 -7.56 21.90 -9.70
C SER A 122 -7.06 22.15 -8.28
N VAL A 123 -7.45 23.26 -7.65
CA VAL A 123 -6.99 23.60 -6.29
C VAL A 123 -7.44 22.56 -5.27
N LEU A 124 -8.72 22.18 -5.30
CA LEU A 124 -9.27 21.16 -4.39
C LEU A 124 -8.65 19.79 -4.65
N THR A 125 -8.44 19.43 -5.92
CA THR A 125 -7.80 18.16 -6.29
C THR A 125 -6.35 18.11 -5.82
N THR A 126 -5.56 19.16 -6.07
CA THR A 126 -4.17 19.27 -5.57
C THR A 126 -4.13 19.22 -4.05
N SER A 127 -5.01 19.95 -3.35
CA SER A 127 -5.06 19.91 -1.89
C SER A 127 -5.36 18.51 -1.35
N LEU A 128 -6.21 17.74 -2.04
CA LEU A 128 -6.50 16.36 -1.67
C LEU A 128 -5.32 15.42 -1.94
N ILE A 129 -4.61 15.59 -3.07
CA ILE A 129 -3.39 14.83 -3.37
C ILE A 129 -2.33 15.05 -2.27
N GLU A 130 -2.11 16.31 -1.87
CA GLU A 130 -1.14 16.66 -0.83
C GLU A 130 -1.48 16.00 0.52
N LEU A 131 -2.76 16.04 0.92
CA LEU A 131 -3.21 15.38 2.15
C LEU A 131 -3.08 13.87 2.06
N PHE A 132 -3.43 13.24 0.93
CA PHE A 132 -3.19 11.81 0.75
C PHE A 132 -1.71 11.47 0.85
N TYR A 133 -0.82 12.29 0.30
CA TYR A 133 0.63 12.10 0.41
C TYR A 133 1.09 12.16 1.87
N GLU A 134 0.66 13.17 2.62
CA GLU A 134 1.00 13.34 4.05
C GLU A 134 0.50 12.14 4.88
N TYR A 135 -0.76 11.75 4.70
CA TYR A 135 -1.37 10.64 5.41
C TYR A 135 -0.80 9.28 5.01
N LEU A 136 -0.47 9.09 3.73
CA LEU A 136 0.20 7.88 3.25
C LEU A 136 1.57 7.74 3.91
N GLY A 137 2.35 8.82 3.97
CA GLY A 137 3.66 8.83 4.62
C GLY A 137 3.58 8.49 6.11
N SER A 138 2.63 9.09 6.84
CA SER A 138 2.38 8.76 8.25
C SER A 138 1.96 7.32 8.42
N SER A 139 0.95 6.87 7.65
CA SER A 139 0.39 5.52 7.78
C SER A 139 1.41 4.44 7.42
N ILE A 140 2.29 4.68 6.42
CA ILE A 140 3.42 3.79 6.13
C ILE A 140 4.34 3.72 7.34
N THR A 141 4.68 4.85 7.96
CA THR A 141 5.55 4.89 9.15
C THR A 141 4.96 4.10 10.32
N ASP A 142 3.64 4.17 10.50
CA ASP A 142 2.93 3.49 11.59
C ASP A 142 2.88 1.96 11.40
N VAL A 143 2.73 1.48 10.16
CA VAL A 143 2.66 0.04 9.86
C VAL A 143 4.02 -0.58 9.52
N PHE A 144 5.06 0.26 9.40
CA PHE A 144 6.40 -0.16 9.04
C PHE A 144 7.16 -0.72 10.25
N GLU A 145 7.46 -2.02 10.22
CA GLU A 145 8.28 -2.69 11.23
C GLU A 145 9.73 -2.79 10.76
N CYS A 146 10.61 -1.95 11.30
CA CYS A 146 12.04 -2.01 10.98
C CYS A 146 12.72 -3.19 11.70
N PHE A 147 13.36 -4.07 10.93
CA PHE A 147 14.11 -5.20 11.50
C PHE A 147 15.28 -4.72 12.37
N GLY A 148 16.07 -3.74 11.90
CA GLY A 148 17.20 -3.18 12.67
C GLY A 148 16.79 -2.57 14.01
N CYS A 149 15.65 -1.86 14.08
CA CYS A 149 15.10 -1.35 15.33
C CYS A 149 14.70 -2.50 16.26
N THR A 150 14.01 -3.51 15.71
CA THR A 150 13.53 -4.67 16.47
C THR A 150 14.68 -5.51 17.05
N GLN A 151 15.80 -5.59 16.34
CA GLN A 151 17.01 -6.29 16.77
C GLN A 151 18.00 -5.40 17.53
N GLU A 152 17.64 -4.14 17.81
CA GLU A 152 18.48 -3.17 18.52
C GLU A 152 19.89 -3.00 17.92
N TYR A 153 19.99 -3.02 16.58
CA TYR A 153 21.28 -2.85 15.90
C TYR A 153 21.88 -1.47 16.19
N ALA A 154 23.14 -1.42 16.61
CA ALA A 154 23.82 -0.15 16.87
C ALA A 154 24.15 0.64 15.58
N ASN A 155 24.38 -0.06 14.46
CA ASN A 155 24.72 0.55 13.18
C ASN A 155 23.45 0.91 12.40
N GLN A 156 23.24 2.20 12.12
CA GLN A 156 22.10 2.71 11.34
C GLN A 156 21.99 2.11 9.93
N LEU A 157 23.10 1.69 9.31
CA LEU A 157 23.07 1.00 8.01
C LEU A 157 22.42 -0.40 8.10
N GLY A 158 22.30 -0.96 9.31
CA GLY A 158 21.53 -2.18 9.56
C GLY A 158 20.02 -1.94 9.71
N HIS A 159 19.55 -0.70 9.61
CA HIS A 159 18.13 -0.36 9.80
C HIS A 159 17.45 -0.08 8.47
N GLU A 160 16.42 -0.87 8.17
CA GLU A 160 15.55 -0.69 7.02
C GLU A 160 14.84 0.67 7.03
N CYS A 161 14.57 1.24 8.22
CA CYS A 161 14.00 2.60 8.35
C CYS A 161 14.91 3.69 7.77
N VAL A 162 16.21 3.39 7.60
CA VAL A 162 17.20 4.29 7.02
C VAL A 162 17.50 3.90 5.57
N THR A 163 17.70 2.61 5.31
CA THR A 163 18.26 2.14 4.04
C THR A 163 17.23 1.78 2.97
N MET A 164 15.98 1.52 3.35
CA MET A 164 14.93 1.18 2.38
C MET A 164 14.40 2.44 1.70
N ASP A 165 14.43 2.44 0.37
CA ASP A 165 13.87 3.50 -0.47
C ASP A 165 12.33 3.56 -0.38
N HIS A 166 11.75 4.70 -0.71
CA HIS A 166 10.31 4.94 -0.61
C HIS A 166 9.51 4.08 -1.58
N GLU A 167 10.04 3.72 -2.75
CA GLU A 167 9.32 2.87 -3.71
C GLU A 167 9.17 1.46 -3.15
N THR A 168 10.24 0.91 -2.57
CA THR A 168 10.22 -0.38 -1.87
C THR A 168 9.29 -0.34 -0.65
N ARG A 169 9.32 0.73 0.15
CA ARG A 169 8.39 0.89 1.28
C ARG A 169 6.94 0.90 0.80
N LEU A 170 6.65 1.65 -0.26
CA LEU A 170 5.30 1.76 -0.79
C LEU A 170 4.80 0.41 -1.34
N ARG A 171 5.65 -0.36 -2.01
CA ARG A 171 5.30 -1.72 -2.49
C ARG A 171 5.00 -2.69 -1.34
N LEU A 172 5.77 -2.60 -0.26
CA LEU A 172 5.63 -3.48 0.89
C LEU A 172 4.48 -3.09 1.82
N TYR A 173 4.23 -1.80 2.01
CA TYR A 173 3.37 -1.31 3.07
C TYR A 173 2.23 -0.41 2.59
N GLY A 174 2.25 0.04 1.33
CA GLY A 174 1.31 1.02 0.79
C GLY A 174 -0.15 0.58 0.83
N ASP A 175 -0.45 -0.68 0.52
CA ASP A 175 -1.81 -1.21 0.61
C ASP A 175 -2.32 -1.18 2.05
N LEU A 176 -1.50 -1.67 2.99
CA LEU A 176 -1.88 -1.69 4.41
C LEU A 176 -2.02 -0.28 4.97
N ALA A 177 -1.06 0.60 4.66
CA ALA A 177 -1.08 2.00 5.04
C ALA A 177 -2.33 2.73 4.52
N PHE A 178 -2.78 2.39 3.30
CA PHE A 178 -4.05 2.92 2.79
C PHE A 178 -5.25 2.44 3.62
N PHE A 179 -5.34 1.15 3.94
CA PHE A 179 -6.48 0.60 4.67
C PHE A 179 -6.51 0.99 6.16
N GLU A 180 -5.36 1.29 6.76
CA GLU A 180 -5.23 1.81 8.12
C GLU A 180 -5.32 3.35 8.20
N MET A 181 -5.42 4.03 7.05
CA MET A 181 -5.49 5.49 6.99
C MET A 181 -6.72 6.02 7.72
N ASN A 182 -6.52 7.02 8.58
CA ASN A 182 -7.62 7.69 9.28
C ASN A 182 -8.36 8.66 8.33
N PHE A 183 -9.28 8.13 7.53
CA PHE A 183 -10.07 8.91 6.57
C PHE A 183 -10.95 9.97 7.22
N GLU A 184 -11.43 9.75 8.45
CA GLU A 184 -12.23 10.74 9.17
C GLU A 184 -11.42 12.00 9.45
N GLN A 185 -10.20 11.85 9.99
CA GLN A 185 -9.32 12.98 10.25
C GLN A 185 -8.84 13.63 8.93
N LEU A 186 -8.48 12.83 7.93
CA LEU A 186 -8.08 13.37 6.61
C LEU A 186 -9.17 14.26 6.01
N ILE A 187 -10.44 13.86 6.11
CA ILE A 187 -11.57 14.66 5.63
C ILE A 187 -11.72 15.95 6.43
N GLN A 188 -11.58 15.90 7.75
CA GLN A 188 -11.63 17.12 8.59
C GLN A 188 -10.52 18.10 8.21
N ASP A 189 -9.30 17.60 8.01
CA ASP A 189 -8.16 18.42 7.60
C ASP A 189 -8.37 19.00 6.19
N PHE A 190 -8.92 18.21 5.26
CA PHE A 190 -9.29 18.67 3.92
C PHE A 190 -10.31 19.80 3.96
N ILE A 191 -11.35 19.65 4.78
CA ILE A 191 -12.39 20.66 4.97
C ILE A 191 -11.81 21.93 5.59
N GLN A 192 -10.97 21.80 6.62
CA GLN A 192 -10.34 22.93 7.28
C GLN A 192 -9.42 23.70 6.33
N ARG A 193 -8.59 22.98 5.56
CA ARG A 193 -7.66 23.55 4.57
C ARG A 193 -8.39 24.29 3.44
N ASN A 194 -9.60 23.85 3.10
CA ASN A 194 -10.39 24.36 1.98
C ASN A 194 -11.68 25.09 2.40
N ILE A 195 -11.75 25.60 3.63
CA ILE A 195 -12.97 26.18 4.24
C ILE A 195 -13.62 27.27 3.36
N GLN A 196 -12.81 28.04 2.63
CA GLN A 196 -13.27 29.13 1.76
C GLN A 196 -13.90 28.65 0.45
N MET A 197 -13.63 27.40 0.05
CA MET A 197 -14.05 26.79 -1.22
C MET A 197 -15.08 25.67 -1.03
N LEU A 198 -15.55 25.41 0.19
CA LEU A 198 -16.50 24.31 0.45
C LEU A 198 -17.84 24.46 -0.27
N ASN A 199 -18.24 25.68 -0.62
CA ASN A 199 -19.46 25.92 -1.40
C ASN A 199 -19.41 25.27 -2.79
N TYR A 200 -18.22 24.93 -3.30
CA TYR A 200 -18.04 24.25 -4.58
C TYR A 200 -18.08 22.71 -4.46
N LEU A 201 -17.90 22.16 -3.25
CA LEU A 201 -17.91 20.72 -2.97
C LEU A 201 -19.36 20.20 -2.87
N ASN A 202 -19.99 19.98 -4.02
CA ASN A 202 -21.29 19.32 -4.11
C ASN A 202 -21.17 17.88 -4.65
N PRO A 203 -22.23 17.05 -4.56
CA PRO A 203 -22.17 15.68 -5.04
C PRO A 203 -21.78 15.54 -6.52
N MET A 204 -22.23 16.44 -7.40
CA MET A 204 -21.86 16.37 -8.82
C MET A 204 -20.37 16.63 -9.04
N PHE A 205 -19.79 17.55 -8.27
CA PHE A 205 -18.37 17.84 -8.30
C PHE A 205 -17.57 16.66 -7.76
N VAL A 206 -17.87 16.22 -6.53
CA VAL A 206 -17.13 15.14 -5.87
C VAL A 206 -17.16 13.88 -6.74
N ASN A 207 -18.31 13.51 -7.31
CA ASN A 207 -18.46 12.31 -8.15
C ASN A 207 -17.61 12.31 -9.44
N LYS A 208 -17.08 13.46 -9.88
CA LYS A 208 -16.16 13.52 -11.03
C LYS A 208 -14.73 13.11 -10.69
N TRP A 209 -14.34 13.16 -9.42
CA TRP A 209 -12.99 12.79 -9.02
C TRP A 209 -12.70 11.33 -9.34
N ASP A 210 -11.63 11.08 -10.08
CA ASP A 210 -11.02 9.76 -10.15
C ASP A 210 -10.12 9.59 -8.92
N MET A 211 -10.69 9.02 -7.86
CA MET A 211 -10.01 8.88 -6.57
C MET A 211 -8.79 7.95 -6.65
N LEU A 212 -8.81 6.94 -7.54
CA LEU A 212 -7.66 6.06 -7.74
C LEU A 212 -6.50 6.85 -8.37
N SER A 213 -6.78 7.64 -9.42
CA SER A 213 -5.78 8.50 -10.07
C SER A 213 -5.23 9.60 -9.15
N ILE A 214 -6.10 10.21 -8.33
CA ILE A 214 -5.70 11.17 -7.30
C ILE A 214 -4.74 10.50 -6.30
N PHE A 215 -5.06 9.30 -5.84
CA PHE A 215 -4.21 8.56 -4.90
C PHE A 215 -2.90 8.07 -5.56
N ASP A 216 -2.93 7.69 -6.84
CA ASP A 216 -1.73 7.38 -7.63
C ASP A 216 -0.77 8.57 -7.73
N SER A 217 -1.33 9.79 -7.82
CA SER A 217 -0.55 11.03 -7.79
C SER A 217 0.12 11.24 -6.43
N ALA A 218 -0.58 10.96 -5.33
CA ALA A 218 -0.02 11.03 -3.97
C ALA A 218 1.10 10.00 -3.76
N LYS A 219 0.91 8.76 -4.24
CA LYS A 219 1.95 7.72 -4.27
C LYS A 219 3.19 8.17 -5.04
N SER A 220 2.99 8.79 -6.20
CA SER A 220 4.08 9.32 -7.02
C SER A 220 4.85 10.44 -6.30
N MET A 221 4.15 11.33 -5.60
CA MET A 221 4.77 12.34 -4.75
C MET A 221 5.57 11.72 -3.60
N TYR A 222 5.04 10.67 -2.97
CA TYR A 222 5.75 9.94 -1.91
C TYR A 222 7.08 9.38 -2.39
N ILE A 223 7.09 8.69 -3.54
CA ILE A 223 8.33 8.17 -4.14
C ILE A 223 9.27 9.32 -4.55
N ALA A 224 8.74 10.42 -5.08
CA ALA A 224 9.54 11.57 -5.47
C ALA A 224 10.21 12.30 -4.29
N SER A 225 9.63 12.19 -3.09
CA SER A 225 10.18 12.78 -1.86
C SER A 225 11.33 11.99 -1.22
N ASP A 226 11.71 10.85 -1.79
CA ASP A 226 12.74 9.99 -1.22
C ASP A 226 14.12 10.69 -1.17
N PRO A 227 14.70 10.88 0.03
CA PRO A 227 16.01 11.52 0.17
C PRO A 227 17.14 10.73 -0.49
N ASN A 228 16.95 9.42 -0.71
CA ASN A 228 17.96 8.53 -1.29
C ASN A 228 17.93 8.50 -2.83
N ARG A 229 16.95 9.13 -3.49
CA ARG A 229 16.76 9.05 -4.95
C ARG A 229 17.80 9.82 -5.79
N LEU A 230 18.66 10.60 -5.14
CA LEU A 230 19.70 11.42 -5.78
C LEU A 230 21.11 10.79 -5.74
N TYR A 231 21.23 9.52 -5.32
CA TYR A 231 22.49 8.78 -5.29
C TYR A 231 22.45 7.51 -6.14
#